data_AF-A0A7V9G7R1-F1
#
_entry.id   AF-A0A7V9G7R1-F1
#
_cell.length_a   1.000
_cell.length_b   1.000
_cell.length_c   1.000
_cell.angle_alpha   90.00
_cell.angle_beta   90.00
_cell.angle_gamma   90.00
#
_symmetry.space_group_name_H-M   'P 1'
#
loop_
_entity.id
_entity.type
_entity.pdbx_description
1 polymer ?
#
loop_
_entity_poly.entity_id
_entity_poly.type
_entity_poly.pdbx_seq_one_letter_code
_entity_poly.pdbx_strand_id
1 'polypeptide(L)'
;MSVDVESLLRLIAQIAQRGEPLAPGLRASALPGAERVAGEIERGADLRQALRTIVDPRHLDLLAGFQPTLERSALLAADLMREQRERRALMFDILAYPLLSLVAVAGTSVVVVRAAHLPVSAAWLWLLVPIALMAVCVLLMRWTPSAPAMPWIFAWSHHIAAASRYRRAALAARWRLPEADIAAWLGADLVALAPMLAATDASEHCQRLSDHHLRVAARSGRWLGFALTGVIYIAAAGIFLAGGASLVDRWVMVMAASGTQDMDQ
;
A
#
# COMPACT_ATOMS: atom_id res chain seq x y z
N MET A 1 -7.84 -11.30 17.36
CA MET A 1 -8.18 -9.86 17.25
C MET A 1 -6.91 -9.09 16.94
N SER A 2 -6.89 -8.31 15.86
CA SER A 2 -5.76 -7.43 15.53
C SER A 2 -5.74 -6.23 16.48
N VAL A 3 -4.62 -5.96 17.15
CA VAL A 3 -4.45 -4.79 18.00
C VAL A 3 -4.41 -3.53 17.15
N ASP A 4 -5.25 -2.53 17.48
CA ASP A 4 -5.16 -1.21 16.87
C ASP A 4 -4.02 -0.41 17.52
N VAL A 5 -2.82 -0.59 16.96
CA VAL A 5 -1.59 0.05 17.44
C VAL A 5 -1.68 1.58 17.49
N GLU A 6 -2.35 2.21 16.52
CA GLU A 6 -2.52 3.66 16.51
C GLU A 6 -3.33 4.13 17.72
N SER A 7 -4.48 3.50 17.97
CA SER A 7 -5.33 3.84 19.11
C SER A 7 -4.63 3.60 20.46
N LEU A 8 -3.83 2.54 20.56
CA LEU A 8 -3.01 2.26 21.73
C LEU A 8 -1.96 3.36 21.98
N LEU A 9 -1.25 3.80 20.93
CA LEU A 9 -0.25 4.88 21.04
C LEU A 9 -0.90 6.23 21.38
N ARG A 10 -2.06 6.55 20.80
CA ARG A 10 -2.84 7.75 21.17
C ARG A 10 -3.28 7.71 22.64
N LEU A 11 -3.69 6.56 23.14
CA LEU A 11 -4.03 6.39 24.55
C LEU A 11 -2.82 6.61 25.46
N ILE A 12 -1.67 6.01 25.13
CA ILE A 12 -0.42 6.23 25.88
C ILE A 12 -0.08 7.71 25.93
N ALA A 13 -0.22 8.43 24.81
CA ALA A 13 -0.01 9.86 24.78
C ALA A 13 -0.98 10.62 25.71
N GLN A 14 -2.26 10.29 25.69
CA GLN A 14 -3.26 10.92 26.55
C GLN A 14 -2.97 10.70 28.04
N ILE A 15 -2.57 9.49 28.43
CA ILE A 15 -2.22 9.16 29.82
C ILE A 15 -0.97 9.95 30.24
N ALA A 16 0.06 9.97 29.38
CA ALA A 16 1.29 10.71 29.63
C ALA A 16 1.03 12.22 29.74
N GLN A 17 0.15 12.77 28.90
CA GLN A 17 -0.25 14.19 28.93
C GLN A 17 -0.90 14.59 30.27
N ARG A 18 -1.67 13.69 30.87
CA ARG A 18 -2.31 13.89 32.19
C ARG A 18 -1.36 13.70 33.36
N GLY A 19 -0.13 13.22 33.12
CA GLY A 19 0.81 12.85 34.17
C GLY A 19 0.36 11.64 35.00
N GLU A 20 -0.57 10.84 34.47
CA GLU A 20 -1.09 9.65 35.15
C GLU A 20 -0.13 8.46 34.98
N PRO A 21 -0.11 7.51 35.93
CA PRO A 21 0.66 6.28 35.78
C PRO A 21 0.12 5.45 34.59
N LEU A 22 1.04 5.02 33.71
CA LEU A 22 0.70 4.34 32.45
C LEU A 22 -0.09 3.04 32.64
N ALA A 23 0.35 2.15 33.55
CA ALA A 23 -0.25 0.83 33.69
C ALA A 23 -1.73 0.87 34.15
N PRO A 24 -2.11 1.65 35.19
CA PRO A 24 -3.51 1.83 35.55
C PRO A 24 -4.37 2.43 34.43
N GLY A 25 -3.88 3.47 33.75
CA GLY A 25 -4.61 4.12 32.65
C GLY A 25 -4.82 3.19 31.45
N LEU A 26 -3.83 2.36 31.12
CA LEU A 26 -3.94 1.38 30.04
C LEU A 26 -4.98 0.31 30.34
N ARG A 27 -5.06 -0.19 31.58
CA ARG A 27 -6.08 -1.17 31.98
C ARG A 27 -7.49 -0.62 31.91
N ALA A 28 -7.68 0.62 32.34
CA ALA A 28 -9.00 1.26 32.37
C ALA A 28 -9.62 1.43 30.97
N SER A 29 -8.79 1.44 29.91
CA SER A 29 -9.24 1.73 28.54
C SER A 29 -9.98 0.60 27.82
N ALA A 30 -9.89 -0.64 28.32
CA ALA A 30 -10.38 -1.86 27.65
C ALA A 30 -9.90 -2.04 26.19
N LEU A 31 -8.86 -1.31 25.74
CA LEU A 31 -8.36 -1.44 24.38
C LEU A 31 -7.63 -2.79 24.19
N PRO A 32 -7.84 -3.48 23.05
CA PRO A 32 -7.12 -4.71 22.74
C PRO A 32 -5.61 -4.50 22.81
N GLY A 33 -4.92 -5.31 23.61
CA GLY A 33 -3.46 -5.22 23.81
C GLY A 33 -3.01 -4.26 24.91
N ALA A 34 -3.86 -3.32 25.38
CA ALA A 34 -3.49 -2.39 26.45
C ALA A 34 -3.25 -3.11 27.79
N GLU A 35 -4.08 -4.09 28.14
CA GLU A 35 -3.91 -4.89 29.35
C GLU A 35 -2.59 -5.68 29.36
N ARG A 36 -2.19 -6.22 28.21
CA ARG A 36 -0.91 -6.93 28.06
C ARG A 36 0.26 -5.98 28.28
N VAL A 37 0.23 -4.79 27.66
CA VAL A 37 1.27 -3.76 27.83
C VAL A 37 1.33 -3.29 29.28
N ALA A 38 0.19 -3.04 29.91
CA ALA A 38 0.12 -2.68 31.32
C ALA A 38 0.75 -3.76 32.23
N GLY A 39 0.45 -5.04 31.96
CA GLY A 39 1.02 -6.16 32.70
C GLY A 39 2.53 -6.28 32.56
N GLU A 40 3.10 -6.00 31.39
CA GLU A 40 4.56 -5.98 31.21
C GLU A 40 5.21 -4.81 31.95
N ILE A 41 4.61 -3.61 31.90
CA ILE A 41 5.11 -2.42 32.61
C ILE A 41 5.15 -2.66 34.13
N GLU A 42 4.12 -3.28 34.71
CA GLU A 42 4.11 -3.60 36.14
C GLU A 42 5.11 -4.67 36.56
N ARG A 43 5.51 -5.55 35.63
CA ARG A 43 6.62 -6.49 35.85
C ARG A 43 7.99 -5.79 35.78
N GLY A 44 8.02 -4.48 35.60
CA GLY A 44 9.23 -3.68 35.51
C GLY A 44 9.81 -3.58 34.11
N ALA A 45 9.09 -4.02 33.07
CA ALA A 45 9.52 -3.80 31.70
C ALA A 45 9.43 -2.31 31.35
N ASP A 46 10.41 -1.80 30.60
CA ASP A 46 10.27 -0.47 30.01
C ASP A 46 9.18 -0.47 28.91
N LEU A 47 8.74 0.72 28.52
CA LEU A 47 7.67 0.86 27.53
C LEU A 47 8.04 0.24 26.18
N ARG A 48 9.32 0.29 25.80
CA ARG A 48 9.84 -0.28 24.56
C ARG A 48 9.68 -1.80 24.56
N GLN A 49 10.06 -2.44 25.66
CA GLN A 49 9.98 -3.88 25.88
C GLN A 49 8.51 -4.34 25.97
N ALA A 50 7.65 -3.57 26.62
CA ALA A 50 6.23 -3.85 26.71
C ALA A 50 5.54 -3.80 25.32
N LEU A 51 5.96 -2.88 24.45
CA LEU A 51 5.39 -2.70 23.11
C LEU A 51 6.02 -3.54 22.01
N ARG A 52 7.17 -4.20 22.25
CA ARG A 52 7.95 -4.92 21.21
C ARG A 52 7.19 -6.00 20.45
N THR A 53 6.15 -6.56 21.05
CA THR A 53 5.33 -7.63 20.46
C THR A 53 4.16 -7.11 19.64
N ILE A 54 3.91 -5.80 19.70
CA ILE A 54 2.74 -5.12 19.11
C ILE A 54 3.19 -4.10 18.05
N VAL A 55 4.25 -3.35 18.34
CA VAL A 55 4.77 -2.27 17.50
C VAL A 55 6.00 -2.77 16.74
N ASP A 56 6.09 -2.42 15.45
CA ASP A 56 7.27 -2.71 14.61
C ASP A 56 8.53 -2.06 15.22
N PRO A 57 9.66 -2.79 15.31
CA PRO A 57 10.91 -2.30 15.91
C PRO A 57 11.35 -0.91 15.45
N ARG A 58 11.09 -0.55 14.19
CA ARG A 58 11.48 0.76 13.63
C ARG A 58 10.79 1.95 14.30
N HIS A 59 9.64 1.74 14.95
CA HIS A 59 8.88 2.80 15.63
C HIS A 59 9.05 2.75 17.15
N LEU A 60 9.63 1.67 17.68
CA LEU A 60 9.94 1.54 19.10
C LEU A 60 11.07 2.46 19.52
N ASP A 61 12.02 2.74 18.62
CA ASP A 61 13.15 3.62 18.91
C ASP A 61 12.69 5.07 19.16
N LEU A 62 11.56 5.48 18.57
CA LEU A 62 10.93 6.78 18.85
C LEU A 62 10.41 6.86 20.29
N LEU A 63 9.98 5.73 20.87
CA LEU A 63 9.42 5.65 22.21
C LEU A 63 10.48 5.48 23.31
N ALA A 64 11.74 5.23 22.93
CA ALA A 64 12.84 4.96 23.85
C ALA A 64 13.63 6.22 24.27
N GLY A 65 13.35 7.38 23.67
CA GLY A 65 14.09 8.64 23.91
C GLY A 65 13.59 9.46 25.10
N PHE A 66 14.51 10.18 25.76
CA PHE A 66 14.21 11.14 26.85
C PHE A 66 13.72 12.51 26.35
N GLN A 67 13.99 12.85 25.09
CA GLN A 67 13.45 14.05 24.44
C GLN A 67 13.05 13.70 23.01
N PRO A 68 11.83 14.08 22.57
CA PRO A 68 10.75 14.78 23.26
C PRO A 68 10.01 13.89 24.28
N THR A 69 9.06 14.49 25.02
CA THR A 69 8.28 13.81 26.07
C THR A 69 7.56 12.56 25.53
N LEU A 70 7.27 11.60 26.42
CA LEU A 70 6.55 10.38 26.06
C LEU A 70 5.23 10.63 25.31
N GLU A 71 4.50 11.67 25.70
CA GLU A 71 3.31 12.13 24.99
C GLU A 71 3.61 12.39 23.51
N ARG A 72 4.65 13.17 23.24
CA ARG A 72 5.02 13.60 21.89
C ARG A 72 5.55 12.45 21.05
N SER A 73 6.39 11.58 21.63
CA SER A 73 6.89 10.40 20.92
C SER A 73 5.77 9.40 20.60
N ALA A 74 4.81 9.21 21.51
CA ALA A 74 3.65 8.35 21.28
C ALA A 74 2.71 8.92 20.20
N LEU A 75 2.45 10.24 20.20
CA LEU A 75 1.68 10.89 19.13
C LEU A 75 2.39 10.79 17.77
N LEU A 76 3.70 11.00 17.75
CA LEU A 76 4.50 10.90 16.53
C LEU A 76 4.47 9.48 15.96
N ALA A 77 4.66 8.47 16.81
CA ALA A 77 4.56 7.06 16.42
C ALA A 77 3.15 6.70 15.92
N ALA A 78 2.10 7.23 16.56
CA ALA A 78 0.72 7.02 16.13
C ALA A 78 0.47 7.59 14.73
N ASP A 79 0.95 8.82 14.46
CA ASP A 79 0.80 9.46 13.15
C ASP A 79 1.57 8.71 12.05
N LEU A 80 2.77 8.18 12.34
CA LEU A 80 3.52 7.32 11.41
C LEU A 80 2.80 5.99 11.13
N MET A 81 2.18 5.37 12.14
CA MET A 81 1.37 4.16 11.97
C MET A 81 0.14 4.41 11.10
N ARG A 82 -0.56 5.51 11.34
CA ARG A 82 -1.67 5.95 10.50
C ARG A 82 -1.23 6.13 9.06
N GLU A 83 -0.08 6.76 8.84
CA GLU A 83 0.48 6.96 7.51
C GLU A 83 0.75 5.63 6.78
N GLN A 84 1.35 4.66 7.46
CA GLN A 84 1.58 3.33 6.87
C GLN A 84 0.27 2.63 6.50
N ARG A 85 -0.78 2.79 7.30
CA ARG A 85 -2.12 2.27 6.98
C ARG A 85 -2.72 2.97 5.77
N GLU A 86 -2.69 4.30 5.72
CA GLU A 86 -3.18 5.10 4.58
C GLU A 86 -2.45 4.72 3.29
N ARG A 87 -1.12 4.53 3.33
CA ARG A 87 -0.33 4.05 2.18
C ARG A 87 -0.74 2.65 1.72
N ARG A 88 -0.94 1.72 2.66
CA ARG A 88 -1.40 0.37 2.33
C ARG A 88 -2.80 0.39 1.71
N ALA A 89 -3.71 1.18 2.27
CA ALA A 89 -5.07 1.34 1.75
C ALA A 89 -5.05 1.87 0.30
N LEU A 90 -4.28 2.93 0.04
CA LEU A 90 -4.10 3.46 -1.32
C LEU A 90 -3.54 2.41 -2.29
N MET A 91 -2.58 1.60 -1.85
CA MET A 91 -2.01 0.53 -2.67
C MET A 91 -3.07 -0.55 -2.98
N PHE A 92 -3.89 -0.92 -2.00
CA PHE A 92 -5.01 -1.85 -2.22
C PHE A 92 -6.04 -1.28 -3.18
N ASP A 93 -6.40 0.00 -3.06
CA ASP A 93 -7.36 0.66 -3.95
C ASP A 93 -6.88 0.68 -5.41
N ILE A 94 -5.59 0.91 -5.63
CA ILE A 94 -4.97 0.89 -6.97
C ILE A 94 -5.04 -0.52 -7.57
N LEU A 95 -4.86 -1.56 -6.75
CA LEU A 95 -4.81 -2.95 -7.19
C LEU A 95 -6.18 -3.64 -7.25
N ALA A 96 -7.19 -3.11 -6.56
CA ALA A 96 -8.51 -3.75 -6.44
C ALA A 96 -9.16 -3.98 -7.81
N TYR A 97 -9.22 -2.93 -8.64
CA TYR A 97 -9.81 -3.00 -9.98
C TYR A 97 -9.10 -3.97 -10.92
N PRO A 98 -7.77 -3.93 -11.12
CA PRO A 98 -7.11 -4.88 -11.99
C PRO A 98 -7.18 -6.31 -11.44
N LEU A 99 -7.14 -6.52 -10.11
CA LEU A 99 -7.37 -7.85 -9.53
C LEU A 99 -8.77 -8.39 -9.82
N LEU A 100 -9.81 -7.57 -9.61
CA LEU A 100 -11.19 -7.96 -9.90
C LEU A 100 -11.38 -8.22 -11.40
N SER A 101 -10.79 -7.39 -12.26
CA SER A 101 -10.83 -7.57 -13.72
C SER A 101 -10.17 -8.89 -14.14
N LEU A 102 -9.02 -9.21 -13.54
CA LEU A 102 -8.32 -10.47 -13.77
C LEU A 102 -9.17 -11.67 -13.35
N VAL A 103 -9.77 -11.63 -12.16
CA VAL A 103 -10.67 -12.69 -11.67
C VAL A 103 -11.88 -12.86 -12.61
N ALA A 104 -12.48 -11.75 -13.05
CA ALA A 104 -13.60 -11.77 -13.98
C ALA A 104 -13.21 -12.36 -15.35
N VAL A 105 -12.08 -11.92 -15.91
CA VAL A 105 -11.55 -12.45 -17.19
C VAL A 105 -11.21 -13.93 -17.07
N ALA A 106 -10.53 -14.35 -16.01
CA ALA A 106 -10.20 -15.76 -15.80
C ALA A 106 -11.47 -16.61 -15.64
N GLY A 107 -12.42 -16.15 -14.82
CA GLY A 107 -13.69 -16.84 -14.61
C GLY A 107 -14.52 -16.98 -15.89
N THR A 108 -14.70 -15.88 -16.63
CA THR A 108 -15.41 -15.89 -17.92
C THR A 108 -14.72 -16.78 -18.96
N SER A 109 -13.39 -16.75 -19.03
CA SER A 109 -12.64 -17.59 -19.96
C SER A 109 -12.79 -19.08 -19.63
N VAL A 110 -12.76 -19.47 -18.36
CA VAL A 110 -13.01 -20.86 -17.93
C VAL A 110 -14.41 -21.32 -18.32
N VAL A 111 -15.43 -20.47 -18.12
CA VAL A 111 -16.82 -20.77 -18.50
C VAL A 111 -16.93 -20.98 -20.01
N VAL A 112 -16.37 -20.07 -20.81
CA VAL A 112 -16.42 -20.17 -22.29
C VAL A 112 -15.71 -21.43 -22.78
N VAL A 113 -14.52 -21.76 -22.23
CA VAL A 113 -13.79 -22.98 -22.60
C VAL A 113 -14.60 -24.23 -22.34
N ARG A 114 -15.22 -24.32 -21.15
CA ARG A 114 -16.02 -25.48 -20.77
C ARG A 114 -17.28 -25.59 -21.61
N ALA A 115 -17.97 -24.47 -21.86
CA ALA A 115 -19.20 -24.46 -22.64
C ALA A 115 -18.95 -24.79 -24.12
N ALA A 116 -17.86 -24.31 -24.69
CA ALA A 116 -17.55 -24.49 -26.11
C ALA A 116 -16.63 -25.69 -26.41
N HIS A 117 -16.30 -26.51 -25.40
CA HIS A 117 -15.36 -27.64 -25.50
C HIS A 117 -14.05 -27.27 -26.21
N LEU A 118 -13.54 -26.08 -25.95
CA LEU A 118 -12.35 -25.56 -26.61
C LEU A 118 -11.10 -26.34 -26.16
N PRO A 119 -10.19 -26.68 -27.08
CA PRO A 119 -8.93 -27.28 -26.72
C PRO A 119 -8.06 -26.26 -26.00
N VAL A 120 -7.54 -26.64 -24.84
CA VAL A 120 -6.55 -25.86 -24.11
C VAL A 120 -5.22 -25.94 -24.87
N SER A 121 -4.99 -24.98 -25.76
CA SER A 121 -3.74 -24.82 -26.51
C SER A 121 -2.72 -23.96 -25.76
N ALA A 122 -1.48 -23.90 -26.25
CA ALA A 122 -0.45 -23.01 -25.71
C ALA A 122 -0.85 -21.52 -25.74
N ALA A 123 -1.86 -21.13 -26.55
CA ALA A 123 -2.41 -19.77 -26.55
C ALA A 123 -3.01 -19.39 -25.17
N TRP A 124 -3.47 -20.37 -24.38
CA TRP A 124 -3.99 -20.15 -23.03
C TRP A 124 -2.89 -19.75 -22.04
N LEU A 125 -1.61 -20.03 -22.31
CA LEU A 125 -0.50 -19.53 -21.50
C LEU A 125 -0.39 -17.99 -21.55
N TRP A 126 -0.96 -17.34 -22.58
CA TRP A 126 -1.02 -15.88 -22.62
C TRP A 126 -1.94 -15.28 -21.53
N LEU A 127 -2.86 -16.06 -20.91
CA LEU A 127 -3.59 -15.60 -19.71
C LEU A 127 -2.66 -15.41 -18.52
N LEU A 128 -1.51 -16.08 -18.50
CA LEU A 128 -0.49 -15.90 -17.46
C LEU A 128 0.31 -14.61 -17.65
N VAL A 129 0.32 -14.01 -18.85
CA VAL A 129 1.08 -12.78 -19.11
C VAL A 129 0.55 -11.59 -18.32
N PRO A 130 -0.77 -11.27 -18.28
CA PRO A 130 -1.27 -10.22 -17.39
C PRO A 130 -1.05 -10.52 -15.91
N ILE A 131 -1.10 -11.79 -15.50
CA ILE A 131 -0.81 -12.23 -14.13
C ILE A 131 0.66 -11.99 -13.78
N ALA A 132 1.57 -12.37 -14.66
CA ALA A 132 3.01 -12.15 -14.51
C ALA A 132 3.34 -10.65 -14.54
N LEU A 133 2.72 -9.88 -15.43
CA LEU A 133 2.91 -8.43 -15.51
C LEU A 133 2.42 -7.73 -14.24
N MET A 134 1.26 -8.13 -13.71
CA MET A 134 0.73 -7.70 -12.42
C MET A 134 1.66 -8.07 -11.27
N ALA A 135 2.13 -9.32 -11.21
CA ALA A 135 3.04 -9.80 -10.18
C ALA A 135 4.37 -9.04 -10.22
N VAL A 136 4.91 -8.80 -11.41
CA VAL A 136 6.12 -7.98 -11.63
C VAL A 136 5.88 -6.54 -11.22
N CYS A 137 4.73 -5.94 -11.56
CA CYS A 137 4.39 -4.58 -11.11
C CYS A 137 4.32 -4.51 -9.57
N VAL A 138 3.65 -5.46 -8.92
CA VAL A 138 3.57 -5.53 -7.44
C VAL A 138 4.94 -5.76 -6.81
N LEU A 139 5.77 -6.63 -7.39
CA LEU A 139 7.15 -6.87 -6.96
C LEU A 139 8.02 -5.61 -7.11
N LEU A 140 7.95 -4.92 -8.24
CA LEU A 140 8.67 -3.68 -8.50
C LEU A 140 8.19 -2.55 -7.58
N MET A 141 6.88 -2.44 -7.32
CA MET A 141 6.32 -1.50 -6.35
C MET A 141 6.85 -1.75 -4.93
N ARG A 142 7.14 -3.01 -4.57
CA ARG A 142 7.68 -3.38 -3.26
C ARG A 142 9.19 -3.16 -3.13
N TRP A 143 9.95 -3.31 -4.21
CA TRP A 143 11.42 -3.39 -4.16
C TRP A 143 12.16 -2.18 -4.73
N THR A 144 11.55 -1.35 -5.57
CA THR A 144 12.23 -0.18 -6.14
C THR A 144 11.63 1.13 -5.63
N PRO A 145 12.21 1.76 -4.60
CA PRO A 145 11.82 3.11 -4.19
C PRO A 145 12.18 4.19 -5.23
N SER A 146 13.00 3.86 -6.25
CA SER A 146 13.50 4.82 -7.23
C SER A 146 14.00 4.11 -8.50
N ALA A 147 13.11 3.63 -9.38
CA ALA A 147 13.52 3.18 -10.70
C ALA A 147 13.39 4.37 -11.70
N PRO A 148 14.50 5.01 -12.11
CA PRO A 148 14.46 6.19 -13.00
C PRO A 148 13.97 5.89 -14.42
N ALA A 149 13.89 4.61 -14.81
CA ALA A 149 13.54 4.21 -16.18
C ALA A 149 12.04 4.33 -16.52
N MET A 150 11.14 4.39 -15.51
CA MET A 150 9.69 4.49 -15.75
C MET A 150 9.01 5.49 -14.80
N PRO A 151 9.33 6.80 -14.92
CA PRO A 151 8.82 7.82 -14.01
C PRO A 151 7.30 7.89 -13.98
N TRP A 152 6.62 7.51 -15.06
CA TRP A 152 5.15 7.51 -15.13
C TRP A 152 4.50 6.36 -14.33
N ILE A 153 5.15 5.20 -14.21
CA ILE A 153 4.66 4.07 -13.39
C ILE A 153 4.91 4.32 -11.90
N PHE A 154 6.03 4.98 -11.57
CA PHE A 154 6.43 5.26 -10.18
C PHE A 154 6.10 6.69 -9.73
N ALA A 155 5.42 7.50 -10.55
CA ALA A 155 5.03 8.87 -10.19
C ALA A 155 4.21 8.89 -8.89
N TRP A 156 3.29 7.94 -8.72
CA TRP A 156 2.45 7.85 -7.54
C TRP A 156 3.27 7.58 -6.27
N SER A 157 4.27 6.69 -6.32
CA SER A 157 5.10 6.35 -5.16
C SER A 157 6.04 7.51 -4.81
N HIS A 158 6.55 8.24 -5.80
CA HIS A 158 7.31 9.47 -5.58
C HIS A 158 6.46 10.53 -4.89
N HIS A 159 5.22 10.74 -5.33
CA HIS A 159 4.32 11.70 -4.69
C HIS A 159 3.89 11.26 -3.28
N ILE A 160 3.72 9.96 -3.02
CA ILE A 160 3.51 9.45 -1.66
C ILE A 160 4.75 9.71 -0.78
N ALA A 161 5.95 9.47 -1.31
CA ALA A 161 7.18 9.75 -0.59
C ALA A 161 7.33 11.25 -0.28
N ALA A 162 7.06 12.12 -1.26
CA ALA A 162 7.06 13.57 -1.08
C ALA A 162 6.01 14.01 -0.06
N ALA A 163 4.77 13.51 -0.17
CA ALA A 163 3.71 13.79 0.79
C ALA A 163 4.12 13.41 2.22
N SER A 164 4.71 12.22 2.38
CA SER A 164 5.22 11.77 3.68
C SER A 164 6.28 12.67 4.26
N ARG A 165 7.22 13.13 3.41
CA ARG A 165 8.27 14.04 3.82
C ARG A 165 7.67 15.37 4.27
N TYR A 166 6.74 15.95 3.51
CA TYR A 166 6.07 17.18 3.92
C TYR A 166 5.17 17.00 5.15
N ARG A 167 4.58 15.83 5.37
CA ARG A 167 3.80 15.54 6.58
C ARG A 167 4.69 15.41 7.82
N ARG A 168 5.84 14.73 7.70
CA ARG A 168 6.87 14.71 8.76
C ARG A 168 7.47 16.09 9.01
N ALA A 169 7.68 16.89 7.96
CA ALA A 169 8.08 18.28 8.04
C ALA A 169 7.03 19.13 8.80
N ALA A 170 5.75 18.97 8.47
CA ALA A 170 4.65 19.65 9.19
C ALA A 170 4.63 19.27 10.67
N LEU A 171 4.86 17.98 10.99
CA LEU A 171 5.00 17.52 12.37
C LEU A 171 6.21 18.18 13.05
N ALA A 172 7.38 18.19 12.41
CA ALA A 172 8.58 18.85 12.95
C ALA A 172 8.33 20.33 13.27
N ALA A 173 7.70 21.07 12.35
CA ALA A 173 7.35 22.48 12.52
C ALA A 173 6.33 22.69 13.65
N ARG A 174 5.24 21.89 13.67
CA ARG A 174 4.19 21.97 14.69
C ARG A 174 4.76 21.76 16.10
N TRP A 175 5.67 20.82 16.24
CA TRP A 175 6.29 20.47 17.52
C TRP A 175 7.56 21.28 17.82
N ARG A 176 8.00 22.15 16.92
CA ARG A 176 9.23 22.97 17.01
C ARG A 176 10.45 22.12 17.40
N LEU A 177 10.63 21.00 16.73
CA LEU A 177 11.78 20.13 16.99
C LEU A 177 13.09 20.85 16.64
N PRO A 178 14.12 20.76 17.50
CA PRO A 178 15.44 21.32 17.18
C PRO A 178 16.07 20.52 16.03
N GLU A 179 16.89 21.20 15.23
CA GLU A 179 17.50 20.62 14.01
C GLU A 179 18.27 19.32 14.27
N ALA A 180 18.94 19.22 15.43
CA ALA A 180 19.66 18.03 15.86
C ALA A 180 18.77 16.78 15.96
N ASP A 181 17.48 16.94 16.28
CA ASP A 181 16.56 15.83 16.47
C ASP A 181 15.81 15.47 15.17
N ILE A 182 15.71 16.39 14.21
CA ILE A 182 14.95 16.17 12.96
C ILE A 182 15.46 14.94 12.20
N ALA A 183 16.77 14.82 12.03
CA ALA A 183 17.37 13.71 11.28
C ALA A 183 17.15 12.36 11.97
N ALA A 184 17.34 12.30 13.28
CA ALA A 184 17.24 11.08 14.06
C ALA A 184 15.79 10.58 14.19
N TRP A 185 14.83 11.49 14.25
CA TRP A 185 13.42 11.18 14.55
C TRP A 185 12.56 11.04 13.31
N LEU A 186 12.83 11.86 12.30
CA LEU A 186 11.95 12.00 11.14
C LEU A 186 12.65 11.68 9.82
N GLY A 187 13.97 11.45 9.85
CA GLY A 187 14.78 11.05 8.71
C GLY A 187 15.71 12.16 8.21
N ALA A 188 16.85 11.75 7.67
CA ALA A 188 17.87 12.66 7.12
C ALA A 188 17.37 13.49 5.92
N ASP A 189 16.31 13.05 5.25
CA ASP A 189 15.70 13.74 4.11
C ASP A 189 15.03 15.07 4.47
N LEU A 190 14.83 15.32 5.77
CA LEU A 190 14.24 16.55 6.29
C LEU A 190 15.26 17.61 6.69
N VAL A 191 16.54 17.26 6.81
CA VAL A 191 17.60 18.23 7.17
C VAL A 191 17.66 19.36 6.14
N ALA A 192 17.49 19.04 4.86
CA ALA A 192 17.43 20.03 3.79
C ALA A 192 16.24 21.01 3.90
N LEU A 193 15.21 20.63 4.65
CA LEU A 193 14.01 21.44 4.88
C LEU A 193 14.09 22.24 6.20
N ALA A 194 15.08 22.00 7.06
CA ALA A 194 15.23 22.64 8.37
C ALA A 194 15.12 24.18 8.34
N PRO A 195 15.70 24.92 7.37
CA PRO A 195 15.57 26.37 7.31
C PRO A 195 14.11 26.84 7.10
N MET A 196 13.32 26.08 6.35
CA MET A 196 11.90 26.41 6.10
C MET A 196 11.02 26.05 7.29
N LEU A 197 11.44 25.11 8.15
CA LEU A 197 10.67 24.67 9.32
C LEU A 197 10.62 25.71 10.44
N ALA A 198 11.53 26.69 10.43
CA ALA A 198 11.56 27.78 11.40
C ALA A 198 10.46 28.85 11.17
N ALA A 199 9.81 28.86 10.00
CA ALA A 199 8.75 29.82 9.71
C ALA A 199 7.47 29.52 10.51
N THR A 200 6.73 30.58 10.88
CA THR A 200 5.52 30.47 11.72
C THR A 200 4.37 29.72 11.06
N ASP A 201 4.31 29.71 9.73
CA ASP A 201 3.30 29.05 8.89
C ASP A 201 3.81 27.73 8.28
N ALA A 202 5.02 27.29 8.60
CA ALA A 202 5.67 26.12 8.02
C ALA A 202 4.83 24.86 8.14
N SER A 203 4.18 24.65 9.29
CA SER A 203 3.30 23.49 9.52
C SER A 203 2.13 23.46 8.53
N GLU A 204 1.42 24.57 8.37
CA GLU A 204 0.25 24.64 7.49
C GLU A 204 0.66 24.57 6.01
N HIS A 205 1.77 25.20 5.64
CA HIS A 205 2.32 25.14 4.29
C HIS A 205 2.72 23.71 3.92
N CYS A 206 3.48 23.03 4.79
CA CYS A 206 3.87 21.64 4.60
C CYS A 206 2.66 20.69 4.56
N GLN A 207 1.63 20.95 5.36
CA GLN A 207 0.40 20.17 5.30
C GLN A 207 -0.32 20.34 3.96
N ARG A 208 -0.46 21.57 3.45
CA ARG A 208 -1.02 21.84 2.11
C ARG A 208 -0.23 21.16 0.99
N LEU A 209 1.10 21.16 1.07
CA LEU A 209 1.97 20.46 0.11
C LEU A 209 1.80 18.94 0.19
N SER A 210 1.70 18.38 1.41
CA SER A 210 1.38 16.97 1.60
C SER A 210 0.05 16.60 0.93
N ASP A 211 -1.01 17.38 1.18
CA ASP A 211 -2.34 17.13 0.62
C ASP A 211 -2.37 17.29 -0.91
N HIS A 212 -1.58 18.22 -1.44
CA HIS A 212 -1.39 18.35 -2.88
C HIS A 212 -0.77 17.06 -3.45
N HIS A 213 0.34 16.60 -2.89
CA HIS A 213 1.02 15.39 -3.36
C HIS A 213 0.16 14.13 -3.19
N LEU A 214 -0.63 14.01 -2.12
CA LEU A 214 -1.58 12.89 -1.97
C LEU A 214 -2.66 12.89 -3.06
N ARG A 215 -3.20 14.06 -3.41
CA ARG A 215 -4.17 14.18 -4.51
C ARG A 215 -3.56 13.80 -5.85
N VAL A 216 -2.33 14.22 -6.11
CA VAL A 216 -1.60 13.85 -7.34
C VAL A 216 -1.30 12.36 -7.34
N ALA A 217 -0.82 11.79 -6.24
CA ALA A 217 -0.55 10.36 -6.07
C ALA A 217 -1.81 9.51 -6.36
N ALA A 218 -2.95 9.89 -5.77
CA ALA A 218 -4.22 9.21 -6.01
C ALA A 218 -4.65 9.28 -7.48
N ARG A 219 -4.46 10.43 -8.14
CA ARG A 219 -4.74 10.58 -9.57
C ARG A 219 -3.84 9.67 -10.40
N SER A 220 -2.53 9.68 -10.17
CA SER A 220 -1.58 8.80 -10.88
C SER A 220 -1.84 7.31 -10.63
N GLY A 221 -2.20 6.95 -9.39
CA GLY A 221 -2.55 5.58 -9.02
C GLY A 221 -3.79 5.08 -9.75
N ARG A 222 -4.84 5.92 -9.88
CA ARG A 222 -6.03 5.59 -10.69
C ARG A 222 -5.69 5.37 -12.16
N TRP A 223 -4.87 6.25 -12.75
CA TRP A 223 -4.43 6.08 -14.14
C TRP A 223 -3.64 4.79 -14.34
N LEU A 224 -2.77 4.43 -13.40
CA LEU A 224 -2.07 3.16 -13.43
C LEU A 224 -3.02 1.97 -13.33
N GLY A 225 -4.00 2.03 -12.42
CA GLY A 225 -5.06 1.03 -12.31
C GLY A 225 -5.83 0.85 -13.62
N PHE A 226 -6.24 1.94 -14.26
CA PHE A 226 -6.91 1.89 -15.57
C PHE A 226 -6.03 1.31 -16.67
N ALA A 227 -4.75 1.68 -16.72
CA ALA A 227 -3.81 1.14 -17.71
C ALA A 227 -3.63 -0.38 -17.52
N LEU A 228 -3.45 -0.84 -16.28
CA LEU A 228 -3.34 -2.26 -15.95
C LEU A 228 -4.61 -3.03 -16.33
N THR A 229 -5.78 -2.50 -15.97
CA THR A 229 -7.07 -3.08 -16.38
C THR A 229 -7.19 -3.14 -17.90
N GLY A 230 -6.82 -2.08 -18.62
CA GLY A 230 -6.82 -2.05 -20.09
C GLY A 230 -5.94 -3.14 -20.70
N VAL A 231 -4.72 -3.33 -20.18
CA VAL A 231 -3.82 -4.42 -20.61
C VAL A 231 -4.44 -5.80 -20.39
N ILE A 232 -5.11 -6.02 -19.25
CA ILE A 232 -5.82 -7.27 -18.97
C ILE A 232 -6.90 -7.54 -20.01
N TYR A 233 -7.72 -6.54 -20.36
CA TYR A 233 -8.77 -6.69 -21.36
C TYR A 233 -8.21 -6.90 -22.78
N ILE A 234 -7.15 -6.19 -23.17
CA ILE A 234 -6.51 -6.37 -24.49
C ILE A 234 -5.93 -7.78 -24.61
N ALA A 235 -5.24 -8.27 -23.58
CA ALA A 235 -4.71 -9.63 -23.55
C ALA A 235 -5.85 -10.67 -23.62
N ALA A 236 -6.93 -10.46 -22.87
CA ALA A 236 -8.11 -11.32 -22.91
C ALA A 236 -8.71 -11.37 -24.33
N ALA A 237 -8.94 -10.21 -24.95
CA ALA A 237 -9.47 -10.11 -26.31
C ALA A 237 -8.59 -10.84 -27.33
N GLY A 238 -7.26 -10.68 -27.24
CA GLY A 238 -6.32 -11.40 -28.10
C GLY A 238 -6.44 -12.92 -27.97
N ILE A 239 -6.62 -13.43 -26.76
CA ILE A 239 -6.78 -14.87 -26.50
C ILE A 239 -8.11 -15.38 -27.07
N PHE A 240 -9.20 -14.63 -26.89
CA PHE A 240 -10.50 -14.98 -27.48
C PHE A 240 -10.46 -14.95 -29.01
N LEU A 241 -9.79 -13.97 -29.63
CA LEU A 241 -9.64 -13.90 -31.08
C LEU A 241 -8.81 -15.08 -31.62
N ALA A 242 -7.69 -15.41 -30.98
CA ALA A 242 -6.86 -16.56 -31.36
C ALA A 242 -7.61 -17.89 -31.18
N GLY A 243 -8.37 -18.04 -30.09
CA GLY A 243 -9.21 -19.21 -29.85
C GLY A 243 -10.35 -19.33 -30.87
N GLY A 244 -11.02 -18.22 -31.20
CA GLY A 244 -12.07 -18.16 -32.20
C GLY A 244 -11.60 -18.51 -33.61
N ALA A 245 -10.43 -18.00 -34.03
CA ALA A 245 -9.82 -18.36 -35.32
C ALA A 245 -9.61 -19.88 -35.44
N SER A 246 -9.14 -20.54 -34.38
CA SER A 246 -8.94 -22.00 -34.36
C SER A 246 -10.24 -22.82 -34.44
N LEU A 247 -11.38 -22.25 -34.03
CA LEU A 247 -12.71 -22.86 -34.21
C LEU A 247 -13.20 -22.72 -35.65
N VAL A 248 -13.01 -21.55 -36.27
CA VAL A 248 -13.37 -21.32 -37.66
C VAL A 248 -12.58 -22.24 -38.58
N ASP A 249 -11.28 -22.39 -38.37
CA ASP A 249 -10.44 -23.31 -39.16
C ASP A 249 -10.92 -24.77 -39.07
N ARG A 250 -11.34 -25.23 -37.88
CA ARG A 250 -11.94 -26.57 -37.72
C ARG A 250 -13.26 -26.71 -38.45
N TRP A 251 -14.13 -25.72 -38.34
CA TRP A 251 -15.43 -25.73 -39.01
C TRP A 251 -15.28 -25.76 -40.52
N VAL A 252 -14.36 -24.97 -41.07
CA VAL A 252 -14.03 -24.97 -42.50
C VAL A 252 -13.48 -26.33 -42.93
N MET A 253 -12.59 -26.96 -42.15
CA MET A 253 -12.09 -28.30 -42.46
C MET A 253 -13.19 -29.38 -42.42
N VAL A 254 -14.11 -29.33 -41.45
CA VAL A 254 -15.23 -30.28 -41.37
C VAL A 254 -16.17 -30.11 -42.56
N MET A 255 -16.52 -28.87 -42.92
CA MET A 255 -17.39 -28.57 -44.07
C MET A 255 -16.75 -29.00 -45.40
N ALA A 256 -15.43 -28.78 -45.56
CA ALA A 256 -14.69 -29.22 -46.74
C ALA A 256 -14.66 -30.76 -46.85
N ALA A 257 -14.48 -31.47 -45.74
CA ALA A 257 -14.49 -32.93 -45.70
C ALA A 257 -15.87 -33.52 -46.01
N SER A 258 -16.96 -32.90 -45.54
CA SER A 258 -18.33 -33.34 -45.88
C SER A 258 -18.68 -33.10 -47.35
N GLY A 259 -18.19 -32.00 -47.96
CA GLY A 259 -18.45 -31.72 -49.38
C GLY A 259 -17.74 -32.66 -50.35
N THR A 260 -16.60 -33.23 -49.96
CA THR A 260 -15.89 -34.24 -50.77
C THR A 260 -16.56 -35.61 -50.76
N GLN A 261 -17.34 -35.94 -49.72
CA GLN A 261 -18.02 -37.25 -49.62
C GLN A 261 -19.25 -37.37 -50.53
N ASP A 262 -19.91 -36.27 -50.86
CA ASP A 262 -21.09 -36.24 -51.73
C ASP A 262 -20.76 -36.30 -53.24
N MET A 263 -19.48 -36.15 -53.63
CA MET A 263 -19.05 -36.25 -55.04
C MET A 263 -18.59 -37.64 -55.46
N ASP A 264 -18.34 -38.54 -54.51
CA ASP A 264 -17.86 -39.91 -54.75
C ASP A 264 -18.99 -40.97 -54.64
N GLN A 265 -20.26 -40.54 -54.54
CA GLN A 265 -21.47 -41.39 -54.66
C GLN A 265 -22.22 -41.08 -55.95
#